data_AF-A0A8K0USJ9-F1
#
_entry.id   AF-A0A8K0USJ9-F1
#
_cell.length_a   1.000
_cell.length_b   1.000
_cell.length_c   1.000
_cell.angle_alpha   90.00
_cell.angle_beta   90.00
_cell.angle_gamma   90.00
#
_symmetry.space_group_name_H-M   'P 1'
#
loop_
_entity.id
_entity.type
_entity.pdbx_description
1 polymer ?
#
loop_
_entity_poly.entity_id
_entity_poly.type
_entity_poly.pdbx_seq_one_letter_code
_entity_poly.pdbx_strand_id
1 'polypeptide(L)'
;MAGLRISIFICAVSFLLGLLFTHWIADSLTLWKSPATQTDLRLWTSATYYSILSRMPPVLLYIYGGVVVLGGATLLWSLGDGRAGNLMFDGGSAVLYGTAVAVYLYSVLPNLFTNFTTLPLPFVSAGSPSPSSIQSADTLPPFPPSLRGPTFELASSHLVCSVALTGVLALQAGRWWAEQKDVEDGDDALDLVDGGKEKKD
;
A
#
# COMPACT_ATOMS: atom_id res chain seq x y z
N MET A 1 14.08 -5.43 -23.31
CA MET A 1 13.44 -4.23 -22.72
C MET A 1 12.32 -4.55 -21.73
N ALA A 2 11.60 -5.67 -21.85
CA ALA A 2 10.54 -6.06 -20.91
C ALA A 2 11.00 -6.13 -19.44
N GLY A 3 12.16 -6.75 -19.17
CA GLY A 3 12.72 -6.84 -17.81
C GLY A 3 12.93 -5.49 -17.13
N LEU A 4 13.40 -4.46 -17.84
CA LEU A 4 13.59 -3.12 -17.29
C LEU A 4 12.26 -2.50 -16.83
N ARG A 5 11.19 -2.65 -17.63
CA ARG A 5 9.86 -2.11 -17.30
C ARG A 5 9.31 -2.76 -16.04
N ILE A 6 9.45 -4.08 -15.93
CA ILE A 6 9.01 -4.87 -14.78
C ILE A 6 9.80 -4.47 -13.53
N SER A 7 11.12 -4.29 -13.63
CA SER A 7 11.94 -3.85 -12.49
C SER A 7 11.53 -2.47 -11.97
N ILE A 8 11.29 -1.50 -12.87
CA ILE A 8 10.83 -0.15 -12.48
C ILE A 8 9.46 -0.25 -11.79
N PHE A 9 8.53 -1.02 -12.35
CA PHE A 9 7.20 -1.20 -11.79
C PHE A 9 7.24 -1.86 -10.41
N ILE A 10 7.97 -2.97 -10.25
CA ILE A 10 8.12 -3.66 -8.97
C ILE A 10 8.78 -2.75 -7.93
N CYS A 11 9.79 -1.97 -8.31
CA CYS A 11 10.45 -1.01 -7.42
C CYS A 11 9.46 0.06 -6.94
N ALA A 12 8.67 0.64 -7.85
CA ALA A 12 7.63 1.60 -7.50
C ALA A 12 6.59 0.99 -6.55
N VAL A 13 6.01 -0.16 -6.89
CA VAL A 13 4.99 -0.82 -6.04
C VAL A 13 5.55 -1.19 -4.67
N SER A 14 6.79 -1.69 -4.60
CA SER A 14 7.44 -2.02 -3.33
C SER A 14 7.68 -0.80 -2.45
N PHE A 15 8.05 0.34 -3.06
CA PHE A 15 8.18 1.61 -2.33
C PHE A 15 6.83 2.08 -1.77
N LEU A 16 5.77 2.07 -2.59
CA LEU A 16 4.41 2.45 -2.15
C LEU A 16 3.90 1.52 -1.03
N LEU A 17 4.15 0.22 -1.16
CA LEU A 17 3.80 -0.76 -0.12
C LEU A 17 4.59 -0.49 1.17
N GLY A 18 5.89 -0.18 1.07
CA GLY A 18 6.71 0.24 2.21
C GLY A 18 6.14 1.46 2.94
N LEU A 19 5.64 2.46 2.21
CA LEU A 19 4.96 3.61 2.81
C LEU A 19 3.69 3.19 3.57
N LEU A 20 2.85 2.34 3.00
CA LEU A 20 1.67 1.82 3.69
C LEU A 20 2.04 1.01 4.95
N PHE A 21 3.14 0.25 4.92
CA PHE A 21 3.67 -0.44 6.09
C PHE A 21 4.10 0.52 7.21
N THR A 22 4.46 1.77 6.91
CA THR A 22 4.74 2.76 7.97
C THR A 22 3.46 3.15 8.72
N HIS A 23 2.29 3.15 8.06
CA HIS A 23 1.00 3.43 8.71
C HIS A 23 0.56 2.31 9.65
N TRP A 24 1.06 1.09 9.46
CA TRP A 24 0.79 -0.06 10.33
C TRP A 24 1.08 0.20 11.80
N ILE A 25 2.03 1.09 12.12
CA ILE A 25 2.32 1.47 13.51
C ILE A 25 1.10 2.03 14.24
N ALA A 26 0.22 2.72 13.52
CA ALA A 26 -1.05 3.24 14.03
C ALA A 26 -2.22 2.28 13.76
N ASP A 27 -2.27 1.65 12.58
CA ASP A 27 -3.37 0.78 12.17
C ASP A 27 -3.47 -0.51 13.03
N SER A 28 -2.33 -1.04 13.48
CA SER A 28 -2.28 -2.23 14.34
C SER A 28 -2.87 -2.02 15.74
N LEU A 29 -2.97 -0.76 16.17
CA LEU A 29 -3.59 -0.37 17.44
C LEU A 29 -5.11 -0.31 17.35
N THR A 30 -5.70 -0.39 16.15
CA THR A 30 -7.13 -0.26 15.91
C THR A 30 -7.77 -1.57 15.47
N LEU A 31 -7.52 -2.03 14.23
CA LEU A 31 -8.29 -3.11 13.58
C LEU A 31 -8.16 -4.49 14.25
N TRP A 32 -7.08 -4.71 14.98
CA TRP A 32 -6.73 -6.03 15.54
C TRP A 32 -6.98 -6.13 17.04
N LYS A 33 -7.89 -5.30 17.56
CA LYS A 33 -8.28 -5.29 18.98
C LYS A 33 -9.77 -5.58 19.08
N SER A 34 -10.12 -6.49 19.99
CA SER A 34 -11.51 -6.74 20.30
C SER A 34 -12.11 -5.50 20.98
N PRO A 35 -13.42 -5.28 20.90
CA PRO A 35 -14.08 -4.16 21.58
C PRO A 35 -13.76 -4.09 23.09
N ALA A 36 -13.55 -5.23 23.75
CA ALA A 36 -13.22 -5.30 25.17
C ALA A 36 -11.77 -4.88 25.49
N THR A 37 -10.84 -5.03 24.54
CA THR A 37 -9.42 -4.66 24.72
C THR A 37 -9.08 -3.29 24.10
N GLN A 38 -10.07 -2.63 23.49
CA GLN A 38 -9.88 -1.35 22.82
C GLN A 38 -9.88 -0.19 23.82
N THR A 39 -8.68 0.16 24.30
CA THR A 39 -8.49 1.28 25.23
C THR A 39 -8.46 2.62 24.50
N ASP A 40 -8.98 3.68 25.13
CA ASP A 40 -8.93 5.04 24.60
C ASP A 40 -7.51 5.53 24.32
N LEU A 41 -6.52 5.10 25.11
CA LEU A 41 -5.11 5.37 24.86
C LEU A 41 -4.66 4.91 23.45
N ARG A 42 -5.09 3.73 23.00
CA ARG A 42 -4.72 3.19 21.68
C ARG A 42 -5.32 4.03 20.55
N LEU A 43 -6.58 4.41 20.71
CA LEU A 43 -7.30 5.26 19.76
C LEU A 43 -6.67 6.65 19.69
N TRP A 44 -6.31 7.24 20.83
CA TRP A 44 -5.58 8.50 20.89
C TRP A 44 -4.22 8.40 20.21
N THR A 45 -3.43 7.36 20.46
CA THR A 45 -2.13 7.16 19.80
C THR A 45 -2.27 7.07 18.29
N SER A 46 -3.26 6.31 17.79
CA SER A 46 -3.54 6.22 16.35
C SER A 46 -3.98 7.56 15.76
N ALA A 47 -4.92 8.26 16.40
CA ALA A 47 -5.37 9.59 15.97
C ALA A 47 -4.24 10.64 16.02
N THR A 48 -3.32 10.54 16.98
CA THR A 48 -2.11 11.37 17.06
C THR A 48 -1.27 11.21 15.82
N TYR A 49 -1.00 9.96 15.43
CA TYR A 49 -0.21 9.64 14.26
C TYR A 49 -0.84 10.22 12.99
N TYR A 50 -2.14 10.02 12.77
CA TYR A 50 -2.83 10.59 11.61
C TYR A 50 -2.90 12.12 11.64
N SER A 51 -3.03 12.71 12.82
CA SER A 51 -2.97 14.16 13.03
C SER A 51 -1.61 14.73 12.63
N ILE A 52 -0.51 14.06 12.97
CA ILE A 52 0.84 14.41 12.52
C ILE A 52 0.96 14.23 11.00
N LEU A 53 0.50 13.09 10.47
CA LEU A 53 0.53 12.78 9.05
C LEU A 53 -0.23 13.83 8.21
N SER A 54 -1.37 14.31 8.69
CA SER A 54 -2.17 15.35 8.01
C SER A 54 -1.46 16.70 7.89
N ARG A 55 -0.41 16.92 8.69
CA ARG A 55 0.41 18.15 8.70
C ARG A 55 1.77 17.97 8.04
N MET A 56 2.00 16.84 7.38
CA MET A 56 3.25 16.62 6.67
C MET A 56 3.48 17.68 5.59
N PRO A 57 4.73 18.10 5.32
CA PRO A 57 5.02 19.01 4.22
C PRO A 57 4.46 18.48 2.89
N PRO A 58 3.81 19.33 2.07
CA PRO A 58 3.15 18.89 0.83
C PRO A 58 4.13 18.28 -0.19
N VAL A 59 5.42 18.59 -0.07
CA VAL A 59 6.50 18.00 -0.86
C VAL A 59 6.49 16.47 -0.77
N LEU A 60 6.21 15.89 0.41
CA LEU A 60 6.13 14.43 0.57
C LEU A 60 4.95 13.83 -0.21
N LEU A 61 3.81 14.53 -0.24
CA LEU A 61 2.65 14.11 -1.03
C LEU A 61 2.98 14.11 -2.54
N TYR A 62 3.73 15.11 -3.02
CA TYR A 62 4.16 15.15 -4.42
C TYR A 62 5.14 14.04 -4.78
N ILE A 63 6.07 13.71 -3.89
CA ILE A 63 6.99 12.57 -4.09
C ILE A 63 6.19 11.28 -4.17
N TYR A 64 5.24 11.08 -3.26
CA TYR A 64 4.37 9.89 -3.28
C TYR A 64 3.54 9.80 -4.56
N GLY A 65 2.89 10.90 -4.96
CA GLY A 65 2.16 11.00 -6.22
C GLY A 65 3.05 10.74 -7.44
N GLY A 66 4.30 11.21 -7.42
CA GLY A 66 5.27 10.94 -8.48
C GLY A 66 5.59 9.46 -8.65
N VAL A 67 5.76 8.72 -7.55
CA VAL A 67 5.98 7.25 -7.61
C VAL A 67 4.71 6.53 -8.07
N VAL A 68 3.52 7.03 -7.68
CA VAL A 68 2.24 6.49 -8.17
C VAL A 68 2.12 6.67 -9.69
N VAL A 69 2.41 7.87 -10.20
CA VAL A 69 2.36 8.14 -11.64
C VAL A 69 3.40 7.31 -12.39
N LEU A 70 4.62 7.17 -11.86
CA LEU A 70 5.66 6.33 -12.46
C LEU A 70 5.20 4.86 -12.55
N GLY A 71 4.70 4.30 -11.45
CA GLY A 71 4.18 2.94 -11.40
C GLY A 71 3.04 2.74 -12.40
N GLY A 72 2.02 3.61 -12.36
CA GLY A 72 0.89 3.56 -13.28
C GLY A 72 1.30 3.70 -14.75
N ALA A 73 2.21 4.62 -15.08
CA ALA A 73 2.70 4.80 -16.44
C ALA A 73 3.46 3.56 -16.94
N THR A 74 4.30 2.95 -16.10
CA THR A 74 5.00 1.70 -16.49
C THR A 74 4.04 0.53 -16.68
N LEU A 75 2.99 0.43 -15.87
CA LEU A 75 1.96 -0.59 -16.00
C LEU A 75 1.13 -0.41 -17.28
N LEU A 76 0.72 0.83 -17.60
CA LEU A 76 0.01 1.13 -18.84
C LEU A 76 0.87 0.90 -20.08
N TRP A 77 2.16 1.23 -20.01
CA TRP A 77 3.11 0.88 -21.07
C TRP A 77 3.19 -0.64 -21.24
N SER A 78 3.29 -1.39 -20.13
CA SER A 78 3.32 -2.84 -20.19
C SER A 78 2.03 -3.40 -20.80
N LEU A 79 0.86 -2.94 -20.37
CA LEU A 79 -0.45 -3.41 -20.86
C LEU A 79 -0.63 -3.17 -22.37
N GLY A 80 -0.09 -2.07 -22.90
CA GLY A 80 -0.17 -1.72 -24.32
C GLY A 80 0.61 -2.64 -25.27
N ASP A 81 1.48 -3.52 -24.76
CA ASP A 81 2.30 -4.44 -25.57
C ASP A 81 1.47 -5.58 -26.22
N GLY A 82 0.21 -5.79 -25.79
CA GLY A 82 -0.78 -6.64 -26.47
C GLY A 82 -0.48 -8.14 -26.52
N ARG A 83 0.62 -8.62 -25.93
CA ARG A 83 0.98 -10.04 -25.84
C ARG A 83 0.02 -10.77 -24.90
N ALA A 84 -0.50 -11.93 -25.29
CA ALA A 84 -1.54 -12.64 -24.55
C ALA A 84 -1.18 -12.94 -23.08
N GLY A 85 0.03 -13.43 -22.80
CA GLY A 85 0.50 -13.68 -21.44
C GLY A 85 0.66 -12.38 -20.61
N ASN A 86 1.07 -11.30 -21.25
CA ASN A 86 1.21 -10.00 -20.61
C ASN A 86 -0.16 -9.39 -20.24
N LEU A 87 -1.19 -9.60 -21.08
CA LEU A 87 -2.52 -9.02 -20.87
C LEU A 87 -3.24 -9.56 -19.61
N MET A 88 -3.12 -10.86 -19.34
CA MET A 88 -3.85 -11.49 -18.22
C MET A 88 -3.29 -11.04 -16.86
N PHE A 89 -1.96 -11.02 -16.72
CA PHE A 89 -1.32 -10.59 -15.48
C PHE A 89 -1.30 -9.07 -15.31
N ASP A 90 -0.97 -8.31 -16.37
CA ASP A 90 -0.94 -6.85 -16.29
C ASP A 90 -2.35 -6.27 -16.15
N GLY A 91 -3.38 -6.91 -16.73
CA GLY A 91 -4.77 -6.49 -16.57
C GLY A 91 -5.25 -6.63 -15.13
N GLY A 92 -4.97 -7.77 -14.48
CA GLY A 92 -5.26 -7.97 -13.05
C GLY A 92 -4.49 -6.97 -12.17
N SER A 93 -3.21 -6.77 -12.46
CA SER A 93 -2.39 -5.77 -11.77
C SER A 93 -2.92 -4.35 -11.96
N ALA A 94 -3.43 -3.99 -13.14
CA ALA A 94 -4.02 -2.67 -13.41
C ALA A 94 -5.28 -2.43 -12.59
N VAL A 95 -6.14 -3.43 -12.46
CA VAL A 95 -7.35 -3.33 -11.62
C VAL A 95 -6.99 -3.18 -10.14
N LEU A 96 -6.07 -4.00 -9.62
CA LEU A 96 -5.63 -3.92 -8.22
C LEU A 96 -4.93 -2.60 -7.92
N TYR A 97 -4.00 -2.18 -8.79
CA TYR A 97 -3.29 -0.91 -8.66
C TYR A 97 -4.25 0.28 -8.71
N GLY A 98 -5.16 0.30 -9.70
CA GLY A 98 -6.20 1.32 -9.82
C GLY A 98 -7.12 1.37 -8.61
N THR A 99 -7.47 0.21 -8.04
CA THR A 99 -8.27 0.13 -6.81
C THR A 99 -7.53 0.75 -5.62
N ALA A 100 -6.24 0.43 -5.44
CA ALA A 100 -5.43 1.03 -4.38
C ALA A 100 -5.36 2.57 -4.54
N VAL A 101 -5.13 3.05 -5.76
CA VAL A 101 -5.12 4.50 -6.05
C VAL A 101 -6.48 5.14 -5.75
N ALA A 102 -7.58 4.53 -6.20
CA ALA A 102 -8.93 5.04 -5.98
C ALA A 102 -9.27 5.10 -4.49
N VAL A 103 -9.03 4.02 -3.73
CA VAL A 103 -9.25 4.00 -2.27
C VAL A 103 -8.40 5.05 -1.58
N TYR A 104 -7.15 5.24 -1.99
CA TYR A 104 -6.29 6.25 -1.39
C TYR A 104 -6.81 7.68 -1.67
N LEU A 105 -7.20 7.98 -2.91
CA LEU A 105 -7.68 9.31 -3.30
C LEU A 105 -9.07 9.64 -2.74
N TYR A 106 -9.97 8.66 -2.68
CA TYR A 106 -11.37 8.90 -2.29
C TYR A 106 -11.68 8.59 -0.82
N SER A 107 -10.90 7.73 -0.17
CA SER A 107 -11.12 7.38 1.24
C SER A 107 -10.01 7.92 2.15
N VAL A 108 -8.74 7.67 1.83
CA VAL A 108 -7.62 8.04 2.73
C VAL A 108 -7.44 9.55 2.81
N LEU A 109 -7.22 10.23 1.68
CA LEU A 109 -6.94 11.67 1.69
C LEU A 109 -8.11 12.51 2.26
N PRO A 110 -9.37 12.30 1.84
CA PRO A 110 -10.48 13.11 2.35
C PRO A 110 -10.72 12.89 3.84
N ASN A 111 -10.64 11.64 4.31
CA ASN A 111 -10.78 11.33 5.74
C ASN A 111 -9.64 11.97 6.55
N LEU A 112 -8.39 11.84 6.09
CA LEU A 112 -7.22 12.41 6.76
C LEU A 112 -7.33 13.94 6.94
N PHE A 113 -7.61 14.67 5.86
CA PHE A 113 -7.64 16.13 5.90
C PHE A 113 -8.91 16.70 6.56
N THR A 114 -10.03 15.98 6.49
CA THR A 114 -11.28 16.45 7.11
C THR A 114 -11.29 16.23 8.63
N ASN A 115 -10.80 15.07 9.08
CA ASN A 115 -10.96 14.66 10.48
C ASN A 115 -9.72 14.94 11.34
N PHE A 116 -8.50 14.95 10.77
CA PHE A 116 -7.26 14.93 11.56
C PHE A 116 -6.45 16.24 11.57
N THR A 117 -6.74 17.20 10.68
CA THR A 117 -5.98 18.46 10.59
C THR A 117 -6.25 19.42 11.76
N THR A 118 -7.41 19.34 12.40
CA THR A 118 -7.85 20.27 13.48
C THR A 118 -7.59 19.73 14.89
N LEU A 119 -7.14 18.49 15.03
CA LEU A 119 -6.85 17.86 16.33
C LEU A 119 -5.65 18.54 17.02
N PRO A 120 -5.81 19.12 18.23
CA PRO A 120 -4.72 19.81 18.91
C PRO A 120 -3.58 18.85 19.29
N LEU A 121 -2.33 19.28 19.09
CA LEU A 121 -1.12 18.54 19.45
C LEU A 121 -0.25 19.43 20.39
N PRO A 122 0.26 18.91 21.52
CA PRO A 122 -0.05 17.63 22.15
C PRO A 122 -1.48 17.62 22.70
N PHE A 123 -2.05 16.44 23.00
CA PHE A 123 -3.36 16.30 23.66
C PHE A 123 -3.25 16.71 25.14
N VAL A 124 -2.93 17.98 25.38
CA VAL A 124 -2.99 18.63 26.68
C VAL A 124 -4.40 19.16 26.82
N SER A 125 -5.17 18.58 27.74
CA SER A 125 -6.39 19.22 28.24
C SER A 125 -6.06 20.65 28.61
N ALA A 126 -6.77 21.62 28.02
CA ALA A 126 -6.71 23.02 28.40
C ALA A 126 -6.99 23.12 29.91
N GLY A 127 -5.93 23.21 30.73
CA GLY A 127 -6.10 23.16 32.19
C GLY A 127 -4.85 23.20 33.06
N SER A 128 -3.71 22.57 32.72
CA SER A 128 -2.58 22.51 33.66
C SER A 128 -1.19 22.43 33.00
N PRO A 129 -0.21 23.27 33.42
CA PRO A 129 1.18 23.13 33.04
C PRO A 129 1.89 22.19 34.03
N SER A 130 2.42 21.06 33.57
CA SER A 130 3.54 20.41 34.26
C SER A 130 4.38 19.57 33.28
N PRO A 131 5.71 19.77 33.21
CA PRO A 131 6.56 19.21 32.16
C PRO A 131 7.15 17.82 32.51
N SER A 132 6.55 17.03 33.40
CA SER A 132 7.22 15.84 33.96
C SER A 132 6.37 14.58 34.20
N SER A 133 5.17 14.44 33.65
CA SER A 133 4.39 13.20 33.81
C SER A 133 4.47 12.31 32.56
N ILE A 134 5.05 11.12 32.73
CA ILE A 134 4.70 9.95 31.92
C ILE A 134 3.16 9.90 31.85
N GLN A 135 2.57 9.94 30.65
CA GLN A 135 1.12 9.90 30.47
C GLN A 135 0.58 8.56 30.94
N SER A 136 0.18 8.49 32.21
CA SER A 136 -0.64 7.40 32.73
C SER A 136 -2.02 7.47 32.07
N ALA A 137 -2.55 6.32 31.66
CA ALA A 137 -3.84 6.18 30.98
C ALA A 137 -5.02 6.83 31.73
N ASP A 138 -4.91 7.01 33.05
CA ASP A 138 -5.94 7.60 33.93
C ASP A 138 -6.16 9.12 33.76
N THR A 139 -5.33 9.82 32.98
CA THR A 139 -5.41 11.29 32.83
C THR A 139 -5.91 11.74 31.45
N LEU A 140 -6.15 10.81 30.51
CA LEU A 140 -6.63 11.15 29.17
C LEU A 140 -8.16 11.32 29.16
N PRO A 141 -8.69 12.34 28.46
CA PRO A 141 -10.11 12.42 28.22
C PRO A 141 -10.61 11.20 27.42
N PRO A 142 -11.87 10.80 27.61
CA PRO A 142 -12.45 9.69 26.85
C PRO A 142 -12.36 9.97 25.34
N PHE A 143 -12.11 8.92 24.56
CA PHE A 143 -11.90 9.10 23.12
C PHE A 143 -13.21 9.56 22.44
N PRO A 144 -13.18 10.67 21.68
CA PRO A 144 -14.39 11.25 21.07
C PRO A 144 -15.10 10.25 20.14
N PRO A 145 -16.42 10.00 20.34
CA PRO A 145 -17.16 9.04 19.52
C PRO A 145 -17.18 9.39 18.02
N SER A 146 -17.16 10.68 17.67
CA SER A 146 -17.17 11.16 16.28
C SER A 146 -15.89 10.83 15.51
N LEU A 147 -14.74 10.71 16.19
CA LEU A 147 -13.47 10.33 15.56
C LEU A 147 -13.26 8.83 15.49
N ARG A 148 -14.11 8.03 16.15
CA ARG A 148 -13.92 6.57 16.21
C ARG A 148 -14.09 5.94 14.83
N GLY A 149 -15.19 6.28 14.14
CA GLY A 149 -15.43 5.86 12.76
C GLY A 149 -14.28 6.24 11.82
N PRO A 150 -13.95 7.54 11.70
CA PRO A 150 -12.85 8.02 10.88
C PRO A 150 -11.51 7.30 11.10
N THR A 151 -11.12 7.06 12.35
CA THR A 151 -9.87 6.34 12.69
C THR A 151 -9.88 4.90 12.17
N PHE A 152 -11.01 4.17 12.32
CA PHE A 152 -11.12 2.80 11.81
C PHE A 152 -11.20 2.76 10.28
N GLU A 153 -11.90 3.70 9.65
CA GLU A 153 -11.98 3.82 8.20
C GLU A 153 -10.62 4.10 7.56
N LEU A 154 -9.78 4.92 8.21
CA LEU A 154 -8.44 5.21 7.72
C LEU A 154 -7.53 3.97 7.79
N ALA A 155 -7.52 3.29 8.94
CA ALA A 155 -6.76 2.06 9.12
C ALA A 155 -7.20 0.96 8.13
N SER A 156 -8.50 0.79 7.92
CA SER A 156 -9.02 -0.20 6.96
C SER A 156 -8.72 0.16 5.52
N SER A 157 -8.75 1.45 5.16
CA SER A 157 -8.38 1.92 3.82
C SER A 157 -6.90 1.66 3.51
N HIS A 158 -6.00 1.87 4.48
CA HIS A 158 -4.57 1.51 4.34
C HIS A 158 -4.37 -0.01 4.17
N LEU A 159 -5.12 -0.82 4.93
CA LEU A 159 -5.10 -2.28 4.80
C LEU A 159 -5.53 -2.71 3.39
N VAL A 160 -6.65 -2.18 2.90
CA VAL A 160 -7.15 -2.48 1.54
C VAL A 160 -6.10 -2.13 0.49
N CYS A 161 -5.48 -0.95 0.57
CA CYS A 161 -4.41 -0.56 -0.34
C CYS A 161 -3.21 -1.53 -0.24
N SER A 162 -2.81 -1.92 0.98
CA SER A 162 -1.66 -2.81 1.20
C SER A 162 -1.88 -4.19 0.61
N VAL A 163 -3.07 -4.75 0.81
CA VAL A 163 -3.45 -6.06 0.25
C VAL A 163 -3.52 -5.99 -1.27
N ALA A 164 -4.12 -4.92 -1.83
CA ALA A 164 -4.19 -4.74 -3.27
C ALA A 164 -2.79 -4.66 -3.91
N LEU A 165 -1.88 -3.86 -3.35
CA LEU A 165 -0.50 -3.74 -3.84
C LEU A 165 0.32 -5.03 -3.62
N THR A 166 0.06 -5.78 -2.54
CA THR A 166 0.66 -7.12 -2.37
C THR A 166 0.17 -8.08 -3.45
N GLY A 167 -1.12 -8.02 -3.80
CA GLY A 167 -1.68 -8.78 -4.92
C GLY A 167 -1.04 -8.42 -6.26
N VAL A 168 -0.74 -7.14 -6.51
CA VAL A 168 0.04 -6.71 -7.68
C VAL A 168 1.40 -7.40 -7.72
N LEU A 169 2.15 -7.39 -6.61
CA LEU A 169 3.46 -8.07 -6.56
C LEU A 169 3.33 -9.58 -6.80
N ALA A 170 2.29 -10.21 -6.26
CA ALA A 170 2.02 -11.63 -6.48
C ALA A 170 1.72 -11.95 -7.96
N LEU A 171 0.95 -11.09 -8.64
CA LEU A 171 0.68 -11.23 -10.08
C LEU A 171 1.94 -11.01 -10.92
N GLN A 172 2.77 -10.03 -10.58
CA GLN A 172 4.05 -9.84 -11.28
C GLN A 172 5.01 -11.03 -11.07
N ALA A 173 5.02 -11.63 -9.88
CA ALA A 173 5.79 -12.86 -9.64
C ALA A 173 5.21 -14.05 -10.42
N GLY A 174 3.89 -14.18 -10.48
CA GLY A 174 3.21 -15.21 -11.28
C GLY A 174 3.49 -15.07 -12.77
N ARG A 175 3.55 -13.84 -13.28
CA ARG A 175 3.97 -13.55 -14.65
C ARG A 175 5.40 -14.00 -14.90
N TRP A 176 6.34 -13.66 -14.02
CA TRP A 176 7.74 -14.07 -14.16
C TRP A 176 7.88 -15.60 -14.20
N TRP A 177 7.15 -16.30 -13.34
CA TRP A 177 7.13 -17.76 -13.32
C TRP A 177 6.51 -18.36 -14.59
N ALA A 178 5.42 -17.77 -15.10
CA ALA A 178 4.80 -18.22 -16.35
C ALA A 178 5.72 -18.00 -17.56
N GLU A 179 6.39 -16.84 -17.63
CA GLU A 179 7.36 -16.55 -18.70
C GLU A 179 8.56 -17.52 -18.68
N GLN A 180 8.99 -18.00 -17.50
CA GLN A 180 10.11 -18.94 -17.39
C GLN A 180 9.75 -20.33 -17.92
N LYS A 181 8.51 -20.78 -17.73
CA LYS A 181 8.03 -22.07 -18.25
C LYS A 181 7.92 -22.09 -19.77
N ASP A 182 7.44 -21.00 -20.36
CA ASP A 182 7.35 -20.87 -21.82
C ASP A 182 8.74 -20.96 -22.48
N VAL A 183 9.81 -20.54 -21.78
CA VAL A 183 11.20 -20.67 -22.26
C VAL A 183 11.70 -22.11 -22.12
N GLU A 184 11.49 -22.75 -20.98
CA GLU A 184 11.90 -24.15 -20.74
C GLU A 184 11.25 -25.10 -21.76
N ASP A 185 9.93 -25.01 -21.96
CA ASP A 185 9.20 -25.82 -22.94
C ASP A 185 9.67 -25.55 -24.39
N GLY A 186 10.12 -24.33 -24.68
CA GLY A 186 10.62 -23.92 -25.98
C GLY A 186 12.02 -24.45 -26.29
N ASP A 187 12.92 -24.43 -25.29
CA ASP A 187 14.28 -24.95 -25.41
C ASP A 187 14.25 -26.48 -25.53
N ASP A 188 13.43 -27.18 -24.74
CA ASP A 188 13.22 -28.63 -24.85
C ASP A 188 12.72 -29.04 -26.24
N ALA A 189 11.82 -28.24 -26.84
CA ALA A 189 11.31 -28.49 -28.18
C ALA A 189 12.41 -28.31 -29.26
N LEU A 190 13.34 -27.38 -29.08
CA LEU A 190 14.45 -27.15 -30.00
C LEU A 190 15.51 -28.26 -29.91
N ASP A 191 15.82 -28.73 -28.69
CA ASP A 191 16.75 -29.84 -28.47
C ASP A 191 16.24 -31.15 -29.09
N LEU A 192 14.93 -31.39 -29.06
CA LEU A 192 14.31 -32.55 -29.75
C LEU A 192 14.43 -32.46 -31.28
N VAL A 193 14.37 -31.26 -31.85
CA VAL A 193 14.51 -31.05 -33.31
C VAL A 193 15.96 -31.23 -33.75
N ASP A 194 16.94 -30.81 -32.95
CA ASP A 194 18.35 -30.94 -33.30
C ASP A 194 18.86 -32.38 -33.11
N GLY A 195 18.50 -33.04 -32.01
CA GLY A 195 18.80 -34.47 -31.79
C GLY A 195 18.12 -35.42 -32.78
N GLY A 196 17.05 -34.98 -33.43
CA GLY A 196 16.38 -35.71 -34.53
C GLY A 196 17.11 -35.60 -35.88
N LYS A 197 17.93 -34.55 -36.08
CA LYS A 197 18.71 -34.37 -37.32
C LYS A 197 20.02 -35.15 -37.30
N GLU A 198 20.64 -35.32 -36.14
CA GLU A 198 21.94 -36.00 -36.01
C GLU A 198 21.88 -37.53 -36.24
N LYS A 199 20.68 -38.13 -36.18
CA LYS A 199 20.48 -39.59 -36.41
C LYS A 199 20.22 -39.98 -37.87
N LYS A 200 20.31 -39.05 -38.82
CA LYS A 200 19.89 -39.30 -40.20
C LYS A 200 21.02 -39.43 -41.23
N ASP A 201 22.28 -39.42 -40.79
CA ASP A 201 23.46 -39.60 -41.64
C ASP A 201 24.14 -40.97 -41.42
#